data_AF-A0A958YSK7-F1
#
_entry.id   AF-A0A958YSK7-F1
#
_cell.length_a   1.000
_cell.length_b   1.000
_cell.length_c   1.000
_cell.angle_alpha   90.00
_cell.angle_beta   90.00
_cell.angle_gamma   90.00
#
_symmetry.space_group_name_H-M   'P 1'
#
loop_
_entity.id
_entity.type
_entity.pdbx_description
1 polymer ?
#
loop_
_entity_poly.entity_id
_entity_poly.type
_entity_poly.pdbx_seq_one_letter_code
_entity_poly.pdbx_strand_id
1 'polypeptide(L)'
;MKTTFGEYIRLLRTEKQLTLTQLAAKLDLDSANLSKIENNKRDFDEKRIPKLAKIFGLNKKELQNEYITDQLGKKIYETNCSKQLLKVAEEKAEYRRNLNKNLQTEKAV
;
A
#
# COMPACT_ATOMS: atom_id res chain seq x y z
N MET A 1 5.24 -1.37 9.30
CA MET A 1 5.91 -2.49 10.03
C MET A 1 7.30 -2.74 9.43
N LYS A 2 8.06 -3.76 9.86
CA LYS A 2 9.27 -4.25 9.14
C LYS A 2 8.97 -5.35 8.11
N THR A 3 7.73 -5.80 8.04
CA THR A 3 7.26 -6.84 7.13
C THR A 3 6.69 -6.20 5.87
N THR A 4 6.76 -6.93 4.77
CA THR A 4 6.08 -6.57 3.52
C THR A 4 4.56 -6.54 3.69
N PHE A 5 3.86 -5.86 2.77
CA PHE A 5 2.40 -5.83 2.80
C PHE A 5 1.78 -7.22 2.60
N GLY A 6 2.42 -8.08 1.78
CA GLY A 6 1.99 -9.46 1.59
C GLY A 6 2.08 -10.30 2.87
N GLU A 7 3.20 -10.21 3.60
CA GLU A 7 3.37 -10.86 4.90
C GLU A 7 2.38 -10.33 5.94
N TYR A 8 2.08 -9.03 5.90
CA TYR A 8 1.07 -8.43 6.78
C TYR A 8 -0.33 -9.00 6.51
N ILE A 9 -0.73 -9.18 5.25
CA ILE A 9 -1.99 -9.85 4.90
C ILE A 9 -2.01 -11.29 5.45
N ARG A 10 -0.90 -12.01 5.31
CA ARG A 10 -0.76 -13.38 5.83
C ARG A 10 -0.96 -13.41 7.34
N LEU A 11 -0.36 -12.48 8.08
CA LEU A 11 -0.52 -12.35 9.53
C LEU A 11 -1.99 -12.17 9.89
N LEU A 12 -2.65 -11.16 9.31
CA LEU A 12 -4.07 -10.87 9.54
C LEU A 12 -4.96 -12.09 9.25
N ARG A 13 -4.67 -12.79 8.14
CA ARG A 13 -5.38 -14.01 7.76
C ARG A 13 -5.25 -15.09 8.84
N THR A 14 -4.03 -15.33 9.33
CA THR A 14 -3.76 -16.35 10.36
C THR A 14 -4.35 -15.99 11.72
N GLU A 15 -4.32 -14.72 12.11
CA GLU A 15 -4.93 -14.24 13.35
C GLU A 15 -6.46 -14.43 13.35
N LYS A 16 -7.11 -14.24 12.20
CA LYS A 16 -8.54 -14.53 12.03
C LYS A 16 -8.84 -16.00 11.72
N GLN A 17 -7.83 -16.87 11.72
CA GLN A 17 -7.95 -18.31 11.42
C GLN A 17 -8.62 -18.59 10.07
N LEU A 18 -8.42 -17.69 9.10
CA LEU A 18 -8.98 -17.83 7.76
C LEU A 18 -8.08 -18.71 6.89
N THR A 19 -8.68 -19.63 6.15
CA THR A 19 -7.97 -20.35 5.09
C THR A 19 -7.67 -19.41 3.92
N LEU A 20 -6.67 -19.76 3.10
CA LEU A 20 -6.36 -19.01 1.86
C LEU A 20 -7.61 -18.86 0.99
N THR A 21 -8.38 -19.95 0.79
CA THR A 21 -9.61 -19.93 -0.02
C THR A 21 -10.67 -19.01 0.57
N GLN A 22 -10.85 -18.99 1.89
CA GLN A 22 -11.83 -18.12 2.55
C GLN A 22 -11.49 -16.64 2.39
N LEU A 23 -10.23 -16.25 2.63
CA LEU A 23 -9.83 -14.85 2.45
C LEU A 23 -9.86 -14.45 0.98
N ALA A 24 -9.40 -15.32 0.08
CA ALA A 24 -9.40 -15.07 -1.35
C ALA A 24 -10.83 -14.82 -1.87
N ALA A 25 -11.78 -15.68 -1.51
CA ALA A 25 -13.20 -15.50 -1.84
C ALA A 25 -13.74 -14.17 -1.29
N LYS A 26 -13.43 -13.83 -0.03
CA LYS A 26 -13.82 -12.54 0.56
C LYS A 26 -13.19 -11.35 -0.16
N LEU A 27 -12.02 -11.50 -0.78
CA LEU A 27 -11.33 -10.44 -1.52
C LEU A 27 -11.65 -10.42 -3.01
N ASP A 28 -12.53 -11.29 -3.52
CA ASP A 28 -12.76 -11.54 -4.96
C ASP A 28 -11.50 -11.97 -5.72
N LEU A 29 -10.63 -12.74 -5.07
CA LEU A 29 -9.40 -13.31 -5.61
C LEU A 29 -9.52 -14.84 -5.68
N ASP A 30 -8.71 -15.46 -6.53
CA ASP A 30 -8.42 -16.88 -6.39
C ASP A 30 -7.34 -17.12 -5.31
N SER A 31 -7.34 -18.32 -4.74
CA SER A 31 -6.41 -18.71 -3.67
C SER A 31 -4.95 -18.69 -4.12
N ALA A 32 -4.66 -18.94 -5.40
CA ALA A 32 -3.31 -18.92 -5.96
C ALA A 32 -2.75 -17.50 -6.04
N ASN A 33 -3.58 -16.52 -6.40
CA ASN A 33 -3.25 -15.10 -6.43
C ASN A 33 -3.03 -14.58 -5.02
N LEU A 34 -3.90 -14.91 -4.07
CA LEU A 34 -3.67 -14.57 -2.67
C LEU A 34 -2.38 -15.20 -2.14
N SER A 35 -2.10 -16.47 -2.48
CA SER A 35 -0.85 -17.13 -2.09
C SER A 35 0.39 -16.41 -2.67
N LYS A 36 0.35 -16.00 -3.94
CA LYS A 36 1.45 -15.22 -4.54
C LYS A 36 1.65 -13.88 -3.85
N ILE A 37 0.56 -13.22 -3.46
CA ILE A 37 0.60 -11.96 -2.71
C ILE A 37 1.24 -12.17 -1.35
N GLU A 38 0.76 -13.14 -0.56
CA GLU A 38 1.29 -13.43 0.78
C GLU A 38 2.76 -13.87 0.79
N ASN A 39 3.30 -14.29 -0.35
CA ASN A 39 4.69 -14.69 -0.53
C ASN A 39 5.50 -13.68 -1.37
N ASN A 40 5.02 -12.44 -1.54
CA ASN A 40 5.70 -11.35 -2.26
C ASN A 40 6.08 -11.67 -3.72
N LYS A 41 5.42 -12.66 -4.34
CA LYS A 41 5.59 -12.98 -5.76
C LYS A 41 4.70 -12.12 -6.66
N ARG A 42 3.70 -11.45 -6.09
CA ARG A 42 2.79 -10.54 -6.78
C ARG A 42 2.39 -9.41 -5.84
N ASP A 43 2.35 -8.18 -6.35
CA ASP A 43 1.92 -7.03 -5.57
C ASP A 43 0.41 -7.07 -5.33
N PHE A 44 -0.03 -6.54 -4.18
CA PHE A 44 -1.45 -6.41 -3.86
C PHE A 44 -2.10 -5.27 -4.68
N ASP A 45 -3.37 -5.45 -5.02
CA ASP A 45 -4.16 -4.45 -5.74
C ASP A 45 -4.71 -3.41 -4.75
N GLU A 46 -4.22 -2.17 -4.81
CA GLU A 46 -4.64 -1.06 -3.95
C GLU A 46 -6.17 -0.88 -3.93
N LYS A 47 -6.85 -1.16 -5.04
CA LYS A 47 -8.32 -1.05 -5.15
C LYS A 47 -9.05 -1.96 -4.16
N ARG A 48 -8.39 -3.01 -3.66
CA ARG A 48 -8.96 -3.99 -2.72
C ARG A 48 -8.70 -3.64 -1.26
N ILE A 49 -7.90 -2.60 -0.96
CA ILE A 49 -7.64 -2.11 0.40
C ILE A 49 -8.93 -1.79 1.18
N PRO A 50 -9.95 -1.10 0.60
CA PRO A 50 -11.20 -0.86 1.31
C PRO A 50 -11.93 -2.14 1.71
N LYS A 51 -11.83 -3.20 0.89
CA LYS A 51 -12.44 -4.49 1.16
C LYS A 51 -11.67 -5.25 2.25
N LEU A 52 -10.35 -5.23 2.17
CA LEU A 52 -9.44 -5.79 3.17
C LEU A 52 -9.69 -5.16 4.55
N ALA A 53 -9.78 -3.82 4.61
CA ALA A 53 -10.09 -3.09 5.84
C ALA A 53 -11.43 -3.53 6.45
N LYS A 54 -12.47 -3.70 5.64
CA LYS A 54 -13.78 -4.19 6.10
C LYS A 54 -13.74 -5.63 6.62
N ILE A 55 -13.02 -6.53 5.95
CA ILE A 55 -12.91 -7.95 6.36
C ILE A 55 -12.26 -8.07 7.73
N PHE A 56 -11.21 -7.28 7.99
CA PHE A 56 -10.43 -7.36 9.21
C PHE A 56 -10.85 -6.36 10.29
N GLY A 57 -11.75 -5.42 9.98
CA GLY A 57 -12.19 -4.36 10.90
C GLY A 57 -11.12 -3.31 11.16
N LEU A 58 -10.25 -3.04 10.16
CA LEU A 58 -9.11 -2.13 10.28
C LEU A 58 -9.44 -0.72 9.78
N ASN A 59 -8.65 0.26 10.22
CA ASN A 59 -8.71 1.60 9.67
C ASN A 59 -8.18 1.59 8.22
N LYS A 60 -9.03 1.97 7.27
CA LYS A 60 -8.67 2.04 5.84
C LYS A 60 -7.44 2.92 5.60
N LYS A 61 -7.33 4.06 6.28
CA LYS A 61 -6.25 5.03 6.07
C LYS A 61 -4.91 4.47 6.54
N GLU A 62 -4.90 3.78 7.68
CA GLU A 62 -3.69 3.11 8.19
C GLU A 62 -3.26 1.99 7.26
N LEU A 63 -4.21 1.17 6.78
CA LEU A 63 -3.92 0.09 5.85
C LEU A 63 -3.40 0.61 4.51
N GLN A 64 -3.93 1.73 4.03
CA GLN A 64 -3.46 2.39 2.81
C GLN A 64 -2.07 2.99 3.00
N ASN A 65 -1.79 3.59 4.17
CA ASN A 65 -0.46 4.08 4.49
C ASN A 65 0.56 2.94 4.51
N GLU A 66 0.25 1.82 5.16
CA GLU A 66 1.16 0.66 5.20
C GLU A 66 1.49 0.14 3.80
N TYR A 67 0.47 -0.02 2.94
CA TYR A 67 0.66 -0.39 1.53
C TYR A 67 1.60 0.59 0.80
N ILE A 68 1.33 1.89 0.90
CA ILE A 68 2.13 2.91 0.22
C ILE A 68 3.57 2.91 0.75
N THR A 69 3.77 2.78 2.07
CA THR A 69 5.11 2.76 2.65
C THR A 69 5.91 1.53 2.23
N ASP A 70 5.26 0.37 2.08
CA ASP A 70 5.92 -0.85 1.57
C ASP A 70 6.35 -0.68 0.11
N GLN A 71 5.46 -0.17 -0.74
CA GLN A 71 5.79 0.12 -2.14
C GLN A 71 6.92 1.15 -2.27
N LEU A 72 6.92 2.19 -1.43
CA LEU A 72 8.02 3.16 -1.37
C LEU A 72 9.32 2.51 -0.89
N GLY A 73 9.28 1.69 0.15
CA GLY A 73 10.43 0.94 0.67
C GLY A 73 11.05 0.04 -0.40
N LYS A 74 10.22 -0.71 -1.14
CA LYS A 74 10.62 -1.51 -2.30
C LYS A 74 11.32 -0.66 -3.35
N LYS A 75 10.75 0.51 -3.70
CA LYS A 75 11.35 1.39 -4.72
C LYS A 75 12.68 1.99 -4.27
N ILE A 76 12.79 2.38 -2.99
CA ILE A 76 14.02 2.87 -2.39
C ILE A 76 15.12 1.81 -2.50
N TYR A 77 14.79 0.56 -2.17
CA TYR A 77 15.71 -0.57 -2.27
C TYR A 77 16.13 -0.85 -3.73
N GLU A 78 15.17 -1.00 -4.65
CA GLU A 78 15.43 -1.32 -6.07
C GLU A 78 16.30 -0.26 -6.77
N THR A 79 16.16 1.01 -6.37
CA THR A 79 16.88 2.14 -6.99
C THR A 79 18.20 2.47 -6.29
N ASN A 80 18.56 1.76 -5.21
CA ASN A 80 19.66 2.13 -4.33
C ASN A 80 19.59 3.62 -3.90
N CYS A 81 18.38 4.09 -3.60
CA CYS A 81 18.11 5.50 -3.35
C CYS A 81 18.87 5.98 -2.11
N SER A 82 19.73 7.00 -2.29
CA SER A 82 20.44 7.62 -1.19
C SER A 82 19.52 8.53 -0.37
N LYS A 83 19.89 8.79 0.90
CA LYS A 83 19.19 9.76 1.75
C LYS A 83 19.10 11.15 1.11
N GLN A 84 20.13 11.55 0.37
CA GLN A 84 20.14 12.83 -0.34
C GLN A 84 19.12 12.84 -1.49
N LEU A 85 19.01 11.74 -2.24
CA LEU A 85 18.03 11.63 -3.31
C LEU A 85 16.58 11.63 -2.76
N LEU A 86 16.34 11.03 -1.60
CA LEU A 86 15.07 11.12 -0.89
C LEU A 86 14.70 12.56 -0.52
N LYS A 87 15.65 13.31 0.01
CA LYS A 87 15.44 14.72 0.37
C LYS A 87 15.04 15.55 -0.86
N VAL A 88 15.73 15.35 -1.99
CA VAL A 88 15.37 16.02 -3.26
C VAL A 88 13.98 15.59 -3.75
N ALA A 89 13.59 14.33 -3.56
CA ALA A 89 12.25 13.86 -3.91
C ALA A 89 11.16 14.51 -3.06
N GLU A 90 11.42 14.73 -1.76
CA GLU A 90 10.53 15.46 -0.86
C GLU A 90 10.37 16.93 -1.27
N GLU A 91 11.47 17.63 -1.54
CA GLU A 91 11.46 19.02 -2.03
C GLU A 91 10.65 19.15 -3.34
N LYS A 92 10.80 18.19 -4.27
CA LYS A 92 9.99 18.12 -5.50
C LYS A 92 8.51 17.87 -5.21
N ALA A 93 8.17 17.08 -4.20
CA ALA A 93 6.79 16.84 -3.81
C ALA A 93 6.14 18.09 -3.22
N GLU A 94 6.86 18.86 -2.39
CA GLU A 94 6.41 20.14 -1.85
C GLU A 94 6.18 21.18 -2.93
N TYR A 95 7.11 21.30 -3.88
CA TYR A 95 6.97 22.20 -5.02
C TYR A 95 5.67 21.94 -5.80
N ARG A 96 5.35 20.66 -6.06
CA ARG A 96 4.10 20.26 -6.73
C ARG A 96 2.85 20.64 -5.93
N ARG A 97 2.90 20.53 -4.60
CA ARG A 97 1.77 20.95 -3.73
C ARG A 97 1.53 22.44 -3.84
N ASN A 98 2.58 23.25 -3.87
CA ASN A 98 2.48 24.69 -4.00
C ASN A 98 1.97 25.10 -5.38
N LEU A 99 2.43 24.46 -6.46
CA LEU A 99 1.92 24.68 -7.82
C LEU A 99 0.41 24.43 -7.91
N ASN A 100 -0.06 23.31 -7.33
CA ASN A 100 -1.49 22.98 -7.33
C ASN A 100 -2.33 23.96 -6.51
N LYS A 101 -1.81 24.48 -5.39
CA LYS A 101 -2.49 25.52 -4.61
C LYS A 101 -2.66 26.80 -5.44
N ASN A 102 -1.60 27.25 -6.11
CA ASN A 102 -1.64 28.48 -6.93
C ASN A 102 -2.65 28.36 -8.09
N LEU A 103 -2.67 27.20 -8.77
CA LEU A 103 -3.63 26.92 -9.85
C LEU A 103 -5.09 26.86 -9.38
N GLN A 104 -5.34 26.50 -8.11
CA GLN A 104 -6.68 26.53 -7.53
C GLN A 104 -7.11 27.95 -7.17
N THR A 105 -6.18 28.77 -6.69
CA THR A 105 -6.42 30.19 -6.41
C THR A 105 -6.74 30.98 -7.67
N GLU A 106 -6.02 30.72 -8.78
CA GLU A 106 -6.26 31.39 -10.07
C GLU A 106 -7.58 31.00 -10.75
N LYS A 107 -8.15 29.82 -10.45
CA LYS A 107 -9.45 29.37 -10.98
C LYS A 107 -10.66 29.84 -10.15
N ALA A 108 -10.41 30.37 -8.95
CA ALA A 108 -11.44 30.85 -8.02
C ALA A 108 -11.66 32.37 -8.10
N VAL A 109 -10.91 33.06 -8.97
CA VAL A 109 -11.01 34.49 -9.30
C VAL A 109 -11.55 34.62 -10.71
#